data_AF-A0A1Z8ZZP6-F1
#
_entry.id   AF-A0A1Z8ZZP6-F1
#
_cell.length_a   1.000
_cell.length_b   1.000
_cell.length_c   1.000
_cell.angle_alpha   90.00
_cell.angle_beta   90.00
_cell.angle_gamma   90.00
#
_symmetry.space_group_name_H-M   'P 1'
#
loop_
_entity.id
_entity.type
_entity.pdbx_description
1 polymer ?
#
loop_
_entity_poly.entity_id
_entity_poly.type
_entity_poly.pdbx_seq_one_letter_code
_entity_poly.pdbx_strand_id
1 'polypeptide(L)'
;DISEEDRKLLYHHMRQYVELHGRRRTIGEWYLPRTGGYRMPGGGDVVQSSPAMGKGFGDVQDYFHSTFPDMLIEDLLGFQSKHKKEFTVHPLLPEDEWDYFYLGDLRYHDHEVDILWKKDWDESKPGNQSKLIVWIDGKRAAESSKLTRALQVPLP
;
A
#
# COMPACT_ATOMS: atom_id res chain seq x y z
N ASP A 1 6.33 -18.59 7.88
CA ASP A 1 5.17 -17.76 8.16
C ASP A 1 5.57 -16.30 8.32
N ILE A 2 4.71 -15.39 7.91
CA ILE A 2 4.95 -13.94 8.05
C ILE A 2 4.38 -13.51 9.39
N SER A 3 5.21 -12.89 10.24
CA SER A 3 4.84 -12.44 11.58
C SER A 3 4.15 -11.07 11.58
N GLU A 4 3.59 -10.67 12.72
CA GLU A 4 3.07 -9.31 12.90
C GLU A 4 4.21 -8.28 12.92
N GLU A 5 5.37 -8.66 13.42
CA GLU A 5 6.59 -7.86 13.43
C GLU A 5 7.06 -7.55 11.99
N ASP A 6 7.00 -8.53 11.09
CA ASP A 6 7.34 -8.33 9.66
C ASP A 6 6.40 -7.32 9.00
N ARG A 7 5.10 -7.41 9.28
CA ARG A 7 4.07 -6.48 8.75
C ARG A 7 4.30 -5.06 9.26
N LYS A 8 4.56 -4.92 10.55
CA LYS A 8 4.88 -3.62 11.18
C LYS A 8 6.17 -3.03 10.60
N LEU A 9 7.18 -3.86 10.33
CA LEU A 9 8.44 -3.42 9.73
C LEU A 9 8.24 -2.89 8.31
N LEU A 10 7.52 -3.62 7.46
CA LEU A 10 7.17 -3.15 6.11
C LEU A 10 6.40 -1.82 6.18
N TYR A 11 5.34 -1.79 6.99
CA TYR A 11 4.49 -0.61 7.12
C TYR A 11 5.29 0.61 7.62
N HIS A 12 6.21 0.42 8.57
CA HIS A 12 7.11 1.46 9.03
C HIS A 12 7.97 2.03 7.89
N HIS A 13 8.61 1.18 7.09
CA HIS A 13 9.45 1.62 5.98
C HIS A 13 8.66 2.26 4.84
N MET A 14 7.48 1.74 4.51
CA MET A 14 6.59 2.36 3.53
C MET A 14 6.13 3.75 3.98
N ARG A 15 5.80 3.91 5.27
CA ARG A 15 5.50 5.22 5.84
C ARG A 15 6.67 6.19 5.73
N GLN A 16 7.89 5.75 6.05
CA GLN A 16 9.10 6.56 5.86
C GLN A 16 9.28 6.96 4.40
N TYR A 17 9.06 6.04 3.46
CA TYR A 17 9.18 6.30 2.03
C TYR A 17 8.17 7.36 1.56
N VAL A 18 6.90 7.24 1.95
CA VAL A 18 5.86 8.26 1.69
C VAL A 18 6.23 9.60 2.32
N GLU A 19 6.69 9.60 3.58
CA GLU A 19 7.09 10.81 4.29
C GLU A 19 8.29 11.51 3.63
N LEU A 20 9.26 10.77 3.09
CA LEU A 20 10.42 11.31 2.37
C LEU A 20 10.03 12.04 1.09
N HIS A 21 9.01 11.59 0.39
CA HIS A 21 8.46 12.28 -0.80
C HIS A 21 7.72 13.58 -0.41
N GLY A 22 7.44 13.76 0.88
CA GLY A 22 6.84 14.96 1.44
C GLY A 22 5.41 15.21 0.94
N ARG A 23 4.90 16.41 1.23
CA ARG A 23 3.56 16.83 0.79
C ARG A 23 3.50 17.38 -0.64
N ARG A 24 4.66 17.61 -1.25
CA ARG A 24 4.74 17.99 -2.65
C ARG A 24 4.75 16.70 -3.46
N ARG A 25 3.84 16.57 -4.43
CA ARG A 25 3.74 15.37 -5.28
C ARG A 25 4.91 15.33 -6.27
N THR A 26 6.11 14.99 -5.80
CA THR A 26 7.33 14.87 -6.60
C THR A 26 8.18 13.71 -6.10
N ILE A 27 8.94 13.09 -6.99
CA ILE A 27 9.97 12.09 -6.70
C ILE A 27 11.31 12.54 -7.26
N GLY A 28 12.39 12.35 -6.50
CA GLY A 28 13.75 12.76 -6.87
C GLY A 28 14.72 11.59 -6.99
N GLU A 29 15.95 11.88 -7.40
CA GLU A 29 17.00 10.86 -7.60
C GLU A 29 17.40 10.15 -6.30
N TRP A 30 17.58 10.93 -5.23
CA TRP A 30 18.00 10.45 -3.92
C TRP A 30 17.59 11.44 -2.84
N TYR A 31 17.54 10.94 -1.60
CA TYR A 31 17.24 11.71 -0.39
C TYR A 31 18.38 11.54 0.61
N LEU A 32 18.90 12.64 1.14
CA LEU A 32 19.94 12.59 2.19
C LEU A 32 19.31 12.80 3.56
N PRO A 33 19.27 11.80 4.47
CA PRO A 33 18.73 11.90 5.83
C PRO A 33 19.64 12.77 6.72
N ARG A 34 19.73 14.06 6.43
CA ARG A 34 20.50 15.04 7.19
C ARG A 34 19.61 16.15 7.71
N THR A 35 19.88 16.55 8.95
CA THR A 35 19.43 17.83 9.50
C THR A 35 20.16 18.99 8.80
N GLY A 36 19.43 20.01 8.35
CA GLY A 36 19.93 21.19 7.63
C GLY A 36 19.14 21.49 6.33
N GLY A 37 18.73 22.73 6.09
CA GLY A 37 17.86 23.07 4.95
C GLY A 37 18.58 23.00 3.61
N TYR A 38 18.22 22.04 2.75
CA TYR A 38 18.58 22.10 1.34
C TYR A 38 17.38 22.67 0.58
N ARG A 39 17.68 23.55 -0.38
CA ARG A 39 16.67 24.16 -1.23
C ARG A 39 16.73 23.48 -2.59
N MET A 40 15.57 23.02 -3.05
CA MET A 40 15.38 22.46 -4.38
C MET A 40 15.76 23.49 -5.46
N PRO A 41 16.55 23.12 -6.48
CA PRO A 41 16.65 23.92 -7.69
C PRO A 41 15.27 23.96 -8.36
N GLY A 42 14.69 25.16 -8.51
CA GLY A 42 13.33 25.36 -9.04
C GLY A 42 12.17 25.04 -8.08
N GLY A 43 12.43 24.79 -6.79
CA GLY A 43 11.39 24.45 -5.81
C GLY A 43 11.35 25.31 -4.55
N GLY A 44 10.15 25.52 -4.02
CA GLY A 44 9.90 26.16 -2.73
C GLY A 44 10.26 25.25 -1.54
N ASP A 45 9.98 25.72 -0.33
CA ASP A 45 10.35 25.02 0.91
C ASP A 45 9.67 23.64 1.02
N VAL A 46 10.46 22.60 1.33
CA VAL A 46 9.95 21.27 1.65
C VAL A 46 9.54 21.27 3.12
N VAL A 47 8.23 21.32 3.39
CA VAL A 47 7.70 21.23 4.76
C VAL A 47 7.60 19.76 5.17
N GLN A 48 8.56 19.31 5.97
CA GLN A 48 8.63 17.96 6.53
C GLN A 48 8.01 17.92 7.94
N SER A 49 7.26 16.87 8.26
CA SER A 49 6.59 16.64 9.55
C SER A 49 7.51 16.13 10.69
N SER A 50 8.77 15.76 10.41
CA SER A 50 9.70 15.14 11.38
C SER A 50 11.15 15.65 11.27
N PRO A 51 11.89 15.83 12.40
CA PRO A 51 13.27 16.35 12.39
C PRO A 51 14.34 15.44 11.78
N ALA A 52 14.11 14.12 11.73
CA ALA A 52 15.05 13.13 11.20
C ALA A 52 15.03 13.00 9.66
N MET A 53 14.23 13.82 9.00
CA MET A 53 14.01 13.71 7.57
C MET A 53 15.16 14.24 6.74
N GLY A 54 15.32 13.62 5.58
CA GLY A 54 16.32 14.05 4.63
C GLY A 54 15.93 15.34 3.95
N LYS A 55 16.71 16.39 4.23
CA LYS A 55 16.43 17.72 3.70
C LYS A 55 17.11 17.99 2.36
N GLY A 56 18.01 17.12 1.90
CA GLY A 56 18.66 17.19 0.59
C GLY A 56 17.96 16.31 -0.44
N PHE A 57 17.72 16.87 -1.62
CA PHE A 57 17.03 16.25 -2.75
C PHE A 57 17.94 16.34 -3.98
N GLY A 58 18.00 15.27 -4.79
CA GLY A 58 18.74 15.27 -6.07
C GLY A 58 18.17 16.29 -7.07
N ASP A 59 18.94 16.76 -8.04
CA ASP A 59 18.63 17.94 -8.87
C ASP A 59 17.51 17.72 -9.92
N VAL A 60 16.70 16.67 -9.78
CA VAL A 60 15.72 16.24 -10.80
C VAL A 60 14.35 15.99 -10.18
N GLN A 61 13.33 16.60 -10.78
CA GLN A 61 11.92 16.39 -10.47
C GLN A 61 11.36 15.22 -11.28
N ASP A 62 10.37 14.50 -10.74
CA ASP A 62 9.62 13.44 -11.43
C ASP A 62 10.54 12.31 -11.97
N TYR A 63 11.55 11.95 -11.18
CA TYR A 63 12.56 10.96 -11.54
C TYR A 63 12.00 9.53 -11.50
N PHE A 64 11.89 8.90 -12.67
CA PHE A 64 11.34 7.55 -12.81
C PHE A 64 12.43 6.46 -12.74
N HIS A 65 12.95 6.24 -11.52
CA HIS A 65 14.00 5.25 -11.26
C HIS A 65 13.76 4.44 -9.97
N SER A 66 12.51 4.40 -9.53
CA SER A 66 12.09 3.55 -8.43
C SER A 66 10.69 3.03 -8.70
N THR A 67 10.28 2.09 -7.87
CA THR A 67 8.93 1.60 -7.82
C THR A 67 8.26 2.13 -6.53
N PHE A 68 6.94 2.07 -6.49
CA PHE A 68 6.13 2.44 -5.33
C PHE A 68 4.73 1.83 -5.41
N PRO A 69 4.00 1.96 -6.55
CA PRO A 69 2.66 1.37 -6.64
C PRO A 69 2.68 -0.16 -6.54
N ASP A 70 3.73 -0.81 -7.02
CA ASP A 70 4.00 -2.24 -6.84
C ASP A 70 4.08 -2.63 -5.37
N MET A 71 4.85 -1.93 -4.53
CA MET A 71 4.92 -2.21 -3.10
C MET A 71 3.57 -1.99 -2.41
N LEU A 72 2.80 -0.99 -2.85
CA LEU A 72 1.46 -0.76 -2.33
C LEU A 72 0.51 -1.90 -2.72
N ILE A 73 0.49 -2.28 -4.00
CA ILE A 73 -0.45 -3.25 -4.57
C ILE A 73 -0.08 -4.68 -4.17
N GLU A 74 1.17 -5.07 -4.37
CA GLU A 74 1.64 -6.46 -4.22
C GLU A 74 1.98 -6.81 -2.78
N ASP A 75 2.61 -5.90 -2.03
CA ASP A 75 3.04 -6.15 -0.66
C ASP A 75 1.98 -5.70 0.36
N LEU A 76 1.71 -4.39 0.43
CA LEU A 76 0.85 -3.84 1.49
C LEU A 76 -0.59 -4.35 1.38
N LEU A 77 -1.17 -4.24 0.18
CA LEU A 77 -2.53 -4.71 -0.13
C LEU A 77 -2.55 -6.18 -0.57
N GLY A 78 -1.38 -6.75 -0.90
CA GLY A 78 -1.19 -8.19 -0.97
C GLY A 78 -1.58 -8.87 -2.28
N PHE A 79 -1.74 -8.16 -3.40
CA PHE A 79 -2.08 -8.78 -4.68
C PHE A 79 -0.87 -9.52 -5.27
N GLN A 80 -0.92 -10.84 -5.31
CA GLN A 80 0.16 -11.68 -5.81
C GLN A 80 -0.25 -12.36 -7.10
N SER A 81 0.39 -11.94 -8.19
CA SER A 81 0.20 -12.52 -9.52
C SER A 81 0.73 -13.95 -9.61
N LYS A 82 0.15 -14.73 -10.52
CA LYS A 82 0.56 -16.09 -10.85
C LYS A 82 0.43 -16.33 -12.35
N HIS A 83 1.22 -17.25 -12.89
CA HIS A 83 1.11 -17.64 -14.29
C HIS A 83 -0.16 -18.43 -14.60
N LYS A 84 -0.71 -19.14 -13.60
CA LYS A 84 -2.00 -19.84 -13.73
C LYS A 84 -3.15 -18.84 -13.74
N LYS A 85 -4.35 -19.30 -14.14
CA LYS A 85 -5.62 -18.55 -14.06
C LYS A 85 -6.11 -18.38 -12.61
N GLU A 86 -5.28 -17.77 -11.79
CA GLU A 86 -5.56 -17.47 -10.39
C GLU A 86 -4.62 -16.36 -9.91
N PHE A 87 -4.92 -15.82 -8.75
CA PHE A 87 -4.04 -14.96 -7.99
C PHE A 87 -4.16 -15.27 -6.49
N THR A 88 -3.30 -14.69 -5.69
CA THR A 88 -3.45 -14.72 -4.22
C THR A 88 -3.62 -13.29 -3.72
N VAL A 89 -4.45 -13.10 -2.70
CA VAL A 89 -4.51 -11.88 -1.89
C VAL A 89 -3.96 -12.22 -0.51
N HIS A 90 -2.80 -11.66 -0.15
CA HIS A 90 -2.15 -11.88 1.14
C HIS A 90 -1.57 -10.56 1.67
N PRO A 91 -2.42 -9.69 2.25
CA PRO A 91 -2.01 -8.37 2.71
C PRO A 91 -0.93 -8.44 3.79
N LEU A 92 0.07 -7.56 3.65
CA LEU A 92 1.07 -7.29 4.68
C LEU A 92 0.73 -6.05 5.53
N LEU A 93 -0.40 -5.41 5.26
CA LEU A 93 -0.98 -4.37 6.11
C LEU A 93 -1.28 -4.95 7.52
N PRO A 94 -0.73 -4.36 8.60
CA PRO A 94 -1.11 -4.76 9.95
C PRO A 94 -2.59 -4.48 10.21
N GLU A 95 -3.29 -5.42 10.87
CA GLU A 95 -4.76 -5.37 10.99
C GLU A 95 -5.26 -4.08 11.65
N ASP A 96 -4.51 -3.53 12.61
CA ASP A 96 -4.93 -2.36 13.38
C ASP A 96 -4.66 -1.02 12.70
N GLU A 97 -3.91 -0.98 11.60
CA GLU A 97 -3.47 0.29 11.00
C GLU A 97 -4.58 1.01 10.24
N TRP A 98 -5.35 0.30 9.39
CA TRP A 98 -6.40 0.92 8.57
C TRP A 98 -7.77 0.29 8.84
N ASP A 99 -8.79 1.14 8.90
CA ASP A 99 -10.19 0.69 9.05
C ASP A 99 -10.77 0.15 7.75
N TYR A 100 -10.28 0.60 6.60
CA TYR A 100 -10.71 0.09 5.30
C TYR A 100 -9.67 0.41 4.21
N PHE A 101 -9.72 -0.34 3.12
CA PHE A 101 -9.13 0.04 1.83
C PHE A 101 -9.92 -0.57 0.69
N TYR A 102 -9.83 0.06 -0.48
CA TYR A 102 -10.34 -0.46 -1.72
C TYR A 102 -9.24 -0.37 -2.79
N LEU A 103 -8.96 -1.50 -3.43
CA LEU A 103 -8.13 -1.61 -4.63
C LEU A 103 -9.03 -2.17 -5.73
N GLY A 104 -9.41 -1.32 -6.68
CA GLY A 104 -10.27 -1.69 -7.80
C GLY A 104 -9.68 -1.29 -9.14
N ASP A 105 -10.43 -1.58 -10.20
CA ASP A 105 -10.00 -1.37 -11.60
C ASP A 105 -8.68 -2.10 -11.93
N LEU A 106 -8.42 -3.21 -11.24
CA LEU A 106 -7.24 -4.02 -11.48
C LEU A 106 -7.50 -4.99 -12.63
N ARG A 107 -6.91 -4.72 -13.80
CA ARG A 107 -7.00 -5.61 -14.95
C ARG A 107 -6.00 -6.76 -14.83
N TYR A 108 -6.48 -8.00 -14.72
CA TYR A 108 -5.64 -9.17 -14.56
C TYR A 108 -6.20 -10.39 -15.31
N HIS A 109 -5.39 -10.99 -16.21
CA HIS A 109 -5.77 -12.15 -17.04
C HIS A 109 -7.14 -11.97 -17.71
N ASP A 110 -7.36 -10.82 -18.31
CA ASP A 110 -8.62 -10.45 -18.96
C ASP A 110 -9.87 -10.37 -18.07
N HIS A 111 -9.69 -10.22 -16.75
CA HIS A 111 -10.75 -9.95 -15.78
C HIS A 111 -10.52 -8.64 -15.03
N GLU A 112 -11.61 -8.02 -14.58
CA GLU A 112 -11.58 -6.90 -13.64
C GLU A 112 -11.61 -7.44 -12.21
N VAL A 113 -10.66 -7.01 -11.37
CA VAL A 113 -10.52 -7.46 -9.99
C VAL A 113 -10.70 -6.28 -9.04
N ASP A 114 -11.52 -6.49 -8.02
CA ASP A 114 -11.70 -5.57 -6.90
C ASP A 114 -11.39 -6.26 -5.58
N ILE A 115 -10.70 -5.56 -4.68
CA ILE A 115 -10.34 -6.03 -3.35
C ILE A 115 -10.75 -4.96 -2.34
N LEU A 116 -11.58 -5.33 -1.38
CA LEU A 116 -12.07 -4.45 -0.31
C LEU A 116 -11.79 -5.08 1.04
N TRP A 117 -11.12 -4.34 1.91
CA TRP A 117 -11.13 -4.60 3.35
C TRP A 117 -11.95 -3.52 4.04
N LYS A 118 -12.79 -3.91 5.00
CA LYS A 118 -13.40 -2.98 5.94
C LYS A 118 -13.55 -3.65 7.30
N LYS A 119 -13.15 -2.94 8.35
CA LYS A 119 -13.46 -3.23 9.75
C LYS A 119 -14.89 -2.85 10.07
N ASP A 120 -15.53 -3.68 10.88
CA ASP A 120 -16.83 -3.42 11.51
C ASP A 120 -17.80 -2.67 10.61
N TRP A 121 -18.37 -3.40 9.65
CA TRP A 121 -19.22 -2.85 8.59
C TRP A 121 -20.39 -2.02 9.10
N ASP A 122 -20.92 -2.37 10.28
CA ASP A 122 -22.00 -1.68 10.96
C ASP A 122 -21.64 -1.46 12.43
N GLU A 123 -21.31 -0.22 12.79
CA GLU A 123 -20.92 0.19 14.14
C GLU A 123 -22.02 -0.04 15.19
N SER A 124 -23.29 -0.19 14.77
CA SER A 124 -24.40 -0.46 15.68
C SER A 124 -24.51 -1.92 16.11
N LYS A 125 -23.83 -2.83 15.40
CA LYS A 125 -23.86 -4.27 15.67
C LYS A 125 -22.65 -4.71 16.49
N PRO A 126 -22.86 -5.50 17.56
CA PRO A 126 -21.76 -6.00 18.37
C PRO A 126 -20.96 -7.09 17.63
N GLY A 127 -19.68 -7.21 17.98
CA GLY A 127 -18.77 -8.24 17.47
C GLY A 127 -17.98 -7.80 16.23
N ASN A 128 -16.94 -8.56 15.91
CA ASN A 128 -16.07 -8.28 14.77
C ASN A 128 -16.77 -8.66 13.46
N GLN A 129 -17.10 -7.66 12.65
CA GLN A 129 -17.74 -7.83 11.34
C GLN A 129 -16.75 -7.61 10.20
N SER A 130 -15.47 -7.48 10.50
CA SER A 130 -14.42 -7.15 9.54
C SER A 130 -14.31 -8.22 8.46
N LYS A 131 -14.19 -7.78 7.20
CA LYS A 131 -14.08 -8.68 6.06
C LYS A 131 -13.20 -8.12 4.97
N LEU A 132 -12.38 -9.00 4.41
CA LEU A 132 -11.73 -8.87 3.12
C LEU A 132 -12.62 -9.55 2.10
N ILE A 133 -12.97 -8.88 1.02
CA ILE A 133 -13.83 -9.41 -0.02
C ILE A 133 -13.17 -9.13 -1.36
N VAL A 134 -13.22 -10.11 -2.26
CA VAL A 134 -12.68 -10.03 -3.62
C VAL A 134 -13.81 -10.20 -4.62
N TRP A 135 -13.86 -9.35 -5.64
CA TRP A 135 -14.77 -9.49 -6.78
C TRP A 135 -13.98 -9.72 -8.06
N ILE A 136 -14.59 -10.48 -8.96
CA ILE A 136 -14.14 -10.69 -10.34
C ILE A 136 -15.32 -10.36 -11.24
N ASP A 137 -15.15 -9.41 -12.16
CA ASP A 137 -16.17 -8.93 -13.09
C ASP A 137 -17.51 -8.59 -12.39
N GLY A 138 -17.41 -7.85 -11.29
CA GLY A 138 -18.56 -7.43 -10.46
C GLY A 138 -19.21 -8.54 -9.62
N LYS A 139 -18.67 -9.77 -9.61
CA LYS A 139 -19.19 -10.90 -8.82
C LYS A 139 -18.25 -11.25 -7.67
N ARG A 140 -18.80 -11.47 -6.48
CA ARG A 140 -18.01 -11.92 -5.31
C ARG A 140 -17.36 -13.27 -5.60
N ALA A 141 -16.04 -13.33 -5.50
CA ALA A 141 -15.22 -14.51 -5.80
C ALA A 141 -14.64 -15.16 -4.55
N ALA A 142 -14.23 -14.36 -3.55
CA ALA A 142 -13.67 -14.86 -2.30
C ALA A 142 -13.90 -13.88 -1.14
N GLU A 143 -13.83 -14.38 0.09
CA GLU A 143 -13.84 -13.55 1.30
C GLU A 143 -13.01 -14.16 2.43
N SER A 144 -12.54 -13.32 3.36
CA SER A 144 -11.92 -13.71 4.63
C SER A 144 -12.37 -12.80 5.76
N SER A 145 -12.59 -13.38 6.94
CA SER A 145 -12.83 -12.64 8.20
C SER A 145 -11.55 -12.13 8.86
N LYS A 146 -10.38 -12.48 8.33
CA LYS A 146 -9.07 -12.01 8.78
C LYS A 146 -8.33 -11.34 7.62
N LEU A 147 -7.80 -10.15 7.84
CA LEU A 147 -7.10 -9.40 6.80
C LEU A 147 -5.85 -10.15 6.34
N THR A 148 -5.10 -10.69 7.30
CA THR A 148 -3.77 -11.29 7.07
C THR A 148 -3.80 -12.73 6.58
N ARG A 149 -4.98 -13.33 6.41
CA ARG A 149 -5.11 -14.69 5.88
C ARG A 149 -4.96 -14.68 4.36
N ALA A 150 -3.98 -15.41 3.85
CA ALA A 150 -3.84 -15.62 2.42
C ALA A 150 -5.11 -16.24 1.78
N LEU A 151 -5.60 -15.59 0.74
CA LEU A 151 -6.75 -16.00 -0.06
C LEU A 151 -6.31 -16.32 -1.48
N GLN A 152 -6.37 -17.58 -1.87
CA GLN A 152 -6.18 -17.97 -3.26
C GLN A 152 -7.51 -17.83 -4.01
N VAL A 153 -7.49 -17.12 -5.14
CA VAL A 153 -8.68 -16.79 -5.91
C VAL A 153 -8.52 -17.31 -7.34
N PRO A 154 -9.28 -18.35 -7.74
CA PRO A 154 -9.31 -18.80 -9.13
C PRO A 154 -10.06 -17.80 -10.01
N LEU A 155 -9.61 -17.65 -11.25
CA LEU A 155 -10.32 -16.90 -12.26
C LEU A 155 -11.29 -17.81 -13.04
N PRO A 156 -12.36 -17.24 -13.66
CA PRO A 156 -13.28 -17.97 -14.52
C PRO A 156 -12.66 -18.72 -15.73
#